data_AF-A0ABD3CM24-F1
#
_entry.id   AF-A0ABD3CM24-F1
#
_cell.length_a   1.000
_cell.length_b   1.000
_cell.length_c   1.000
_cell.angle_alpha   90.00
_cell.angle_beta   90.00
_cell.angle_gamma   90.00
#
_symmetry.space_group_name_H-M   'P 1'
#
loop_
_entity.id
_entity.type
_entity.pdbx_description
1 polymer ?
#
loop_
_entity_poly.entity_id
_entity_poly.type
_entity_poly.pdbx_seq_one_letter_code
_entity_poly.pdbx_strand_id
1 'polypeptide(L)'
;MGESSNFGQPSIPKFDGDYDHWSLLMENLLRSKEYFDVVKDGIDESIPEEGLTESHKKIRADARLKDLKAKNYLFNAIDKSILKTITLKETSKQLWDSMKTKYQGSARVKRAQLQTLRRTFELLEMKSGECVSDYFTRVMVVANDMRN
;
A
#
# COMPACT_ATOMS: atom_id res chain seq x y z
N MET A 1 -17.59 -18.17 -28.66
CA MET A 1 -17.21 -16.74 -28.59
C MET A 1 -16.97 -16.45 -27.12
N GLY A 2 -15.71 -16.16 -26.74
CA GLY A 2 -15.37 -15.92 -25.34
C GLY A 2 -15.93 -14.57 -24.91
N GLU A 3 -16.75 -14.58 -23.86
CA GLU A 3 -17.24 -13.36 -23.21
C GLU A 3 -16.03 -12.59 -22.69
N SER A 4 -15.70 -11.48 -23.37
CA SER A 4 -14.79 -10.49 -22.83
C SER A 4 -15.47 -9.83 -21.64
N SER A 5 -15.28 -10.41 -20.45
CA SER A 5 -15.61 -9.80 -19.19
C SER A 5 -14.87 -8.47 -19.12
N ASN A 6 -15.60 -7.39 -19.38
CA ASN A 6 -15.11 -6.02 -19.23
C ASN A 6 -15.05 -5.74 -17.72
N PHE A 7 -14.05 -6.31 -17.04
CA PHE A 7 -13.70 -5.90 -15.69
C PHE A 7 -13.34 -4.41 -15.79
N GLY A 8 -14.24 -3.56 -15.29
CA GLY A 8 -14.05 -2.12 -15.30
C GLY A 8 -12.64 -1.79 -14.79
N GLN A 9 -11.97 -0.87 -15.47
CA GLN A 9 -10.59 -0.50 -15.15
C GLN A 9 -10.51 -0.18 -13.65
N PRO A 10 -9.71 -0.91 -12.84
CA PRO A 10 -9.68 -0.68 -11.41
C PRO A 10 -9.24 0.75 -11.14
N SER A 11 -10.07 1.50 -10.42
CA SER A 11 -9.79 2.87 -10.05
C SER A 11 -8.53 2.92 -9.19
N ILE A 12 -7.69 3.94 -9.40
CA ILE A 12 -6.48 4.13 -8.61
C ILE A 12 -6.92 4.53 -7.19
N PRO A 13 -6.61 3.73 -6.15
CA PRO A 13 -7.02 4.04 -4.79
C PRO A 13 -6.30 5.31 -4.33
N LYS A 14 -7.09 6.30 -3.91
CA LYS A 14 -6.57 7.57 -3.38
C LYS A 14 -6.18 7.38 -1.92
N PHE A 15 -5.05 7.96 -1.53
CA PHE A 15 -4.62 7.94 -0.15
C PHE A 15 -5.45 8.97 0.65
N ASP A 16 -6.13 8.49 1.68
CA ASP A 16 -7.04 9.25 2.54
C ASP A 16 -6.52 9.41 3.99
N GLY A 17 -5.33 8.88 4.27
CA GLY A 17 -4.72 8.88 5.60
C GLY A 17 -4.63 7.49 6.23
N ASP A 18 -5.46 6.52 5.80
CA ASP A 18 -5.37 5.13 6.25
C ASP A 18 -4.33 4.38 5.40
N TYR A 19 -3.10 4.30 5.92
CA TYR A 19 -2.01 3.64 5.19
C TYR A 19 -2.23 2.15 5.04
N ASP A 20 -2.72 1.44 6.06
CA ASP A 20 -2.83 -0.01 5.99
C ASP A 20 -3.95 -0.41 5.01
N HIS A 21 -5.08 0.30 5.01
CA HIS A 21 -6.12 0.09 3.99
C HIS A 21 -5.65 0.46 2.58
N TRP A 22 -5.08 1.66 2.40
CA TRP A 22 -4.62 2.13 1.09
C TRP A 22 -3.51 1.24 0.51
N SER A 23 -2.54 0.85 1.33
CA SER A 23 -1.41 0.03 0.89
C SER A 23 -1.88 -1.36 0.41
N LEU A 24 -2.87 -1.97 1.08
CA LEU A 24 -3.47 -3.22 0.63
C LEU A 24 -4.08 -3.10 -0.78
N LEU A 25 -4.88 -2.06 -1.02
CA LEU A 25 -5.52 -1.82 -2.32
C LEU A 25 -4.49 -1.50 -3.40
N MET A 26 -3.53 -0.63 -3.09
CA MET A 26 -2.49 -0.21 -4.03
C MET A 26 -1.54 -1.35 -4.39
N GLU A 27 -1.11 -2.14 -3.41
CA GLU A 27 -0.28 -3.33 -3.65
C GLU A 27 -1.01 -4.31 -4.57
N ASN A 28 -2.28 -4.60 -4.31
CA ASN A 28 -3.07 -5.49 -5.16
C ASN A 28 -3.17 -4.96 -6.61
N LEU A 29 -3.43 -3.66 -6.78
CA LEU A 29 -3.46 -3.01 -8.09
C LEU A 29 -2.13 -3.17 -8.83
N LEU A 30 -1.01 -2.87 -8.16
CA LEU A 30 0.33 -2.94 -8.78
C LEU A 30 0.73 -4.39 -9.09
N ARG A 31 0.34 -5.36 -8.26
CA ARG A 31 0.54 -6.80 -8.53
C ARG A 31 -0.25 -7.26 -9.74
N SER A 32 -1.50 -6.81 -9.89
CA SER A 32 -2.32 -7.12 -11.08
C SER A 32 -1.74 -6.59 -12.39
N LYS A 33 -0.82 -5.62 -12.31
CA LYS A 33 -0.10 -5.04 -13.44
C LYS A 33 1.36 -5.51 -13.56
N GLU A 34 1.80 -6.41 -12.69
CA GLU A 34 3.19 -6.92 -12.65
C GLU A 34 4.24 -5.83 -12.38
N TYR A 35 3.86 -4.77 -11.67
CA TYR A 35 4.75 -3.66 -11.31
C TYR A 35 5.23 -3.70 -9.87
N PHE A 36 4.68 -4.59 -9.03
CA PHE A 36 5.00 -4.56 -7.59
C PHE A 36 6.43 -5.00 -7.27
N ASP A 37 7.04 -5.85 -8.10
CA ASP A 37 8.40 -6.36 -7.83
C ASP A 37 9.44 -5.22 -7.79
N VAL A 38 9.32 -4.24 -8.70
CA VAL A 38 10.22 -3.06 -8.69
C VAL A 38 9.93 -2.10 -7.54
N VAL A 39 8.71 -2.10 -7.00
CA VAL A 39 8.37 -1.32 -5.79
C VAL A 39 8.96 -1.96 -4.55
N LYS A 40 8.88 -3.29 -4.45
CA LYS A 40 9.37 -4.07 -3.31
C LYS A 40 10.90 -4.17 -3.29
N ASP A 41 11.47 -4.64 -4.39
CA ASP A 41 12.89 -5.02 -4.45
C ASP A 41 13.74 -3.86 -4.99
N GLY A 42 13.17 -2.99 -5.81
CA GLY A 42 13.89 -1.90 -6.48
C GLY A 42 14.46 -2.36 -7.82
N ILE A 43 15.21 -1.47 -8.47
CA ILE A 43 15.97 -1.80 -9.68
C ILE A 43 17.41 -2.10 -9.26
N ASP A 44 17.94 -3.24 -9.69
CA ASP A 44 19.35 -3.57 -9.46
C ASP A 44 20.25 -2.77 -10.41
N GLU A 45 20.97 -1.81 -9.82
CA GLU A 45 21.96 -0.96 -10.49
C GLU A 45 23.41 -1.31 -10.12
N SER A 46 23.65 -2.45 -9.47
CA SER A 46 24.99 -2.86 -8.97
C SER A 46 26.05 -3.03 -10.07
N ILE A 47 25.65 -3.54 -11.23
CA ILE A 47 26.55 -3.74 -12.38
C ILE A 47 26.48 -2.51 -13.30
N PRO A 48 27.61 -1.85 -13.63
CA PRO A 48 27.66 -0.76 -14.60
C PRO A 48 27.16 -1.18 -15.99
N GLU A 49 26.61 -0.23 -16.74
CA GLU A 49 25.95 -0.50 -18.04
C GLU A 49 26.89 -1.14 -19.06
N GLU A 50 28.20 -0.86 -18.98
CA GLU A 50 29.23 -1.44 -19.85
C GLU A 50 29.52 -2.93 -19.56
N GLY A 51 29.24 -3.41 -18.35
CA GLY A 51 29.52 -4.79 -17.92
C GLY A 51 28.38 -5.78 -18.16
N LEU A 52 27.22 -5.32 -18.63
CA LEU A 52 26.04 -6.16 -18.82
C LEU A 52 26.03 -6.83 -20.20
N THR A 53 25.69 -8.12 -20.20
CA THR A 53 25.27 -8.79 -21.44
C THR A 53 23.97 -8.18 -21.96
N GLU A 54 23.73 -8.35 -23.26
CA GLU A 54 22.54 -7.79 -23.92
C GLU A 54 21.22 -8.25 -23.26
N SER A 55 21.17 -9.49 -22.80
CA SER A 55 20.04 -10.03 -22.04
C SER A 55 19.77 -9.26 -20.74
N HIS A 56 20.81 -8.96 -19.96
CA HIS A 56 20.66 -8.21 -18.71
C HIS A 56 20.31 -6.73 -18.96
N LYS A 57 20.82 -6.11 -20.03
CA LYS A 57 20.42 -4.75 -20.43
C LYS A 57 18.93 -4.66 -20.68
N LYS A 58 18.36 -5.64 -21.41
CA LYS A 58 16.92 -5.71 -21.68
C LYS A 58 16.10 -5.87 -20.40
N ILE A 59 16.53 -6.74 -19.48
CA ILE A 59 15.87 -6.93 -18.18
C ILE A 59 15.87 -5.62 -17.38
N ARG A 60 17.00 -4.92 -17.30
CA ARG A 60 17.09 -3.65 -16.57
C ARG A 60 16.23 -2.57 -17.22
N ALA A 61 16.17 -2.50 -18.55
CA ALA A 61 15.30 -1.56 -19.26
C ALA A 61 13.81 -1.83 -18.99
N ASP A 62 13.38 -3.09 -18.96
CA ASP A 62 12.01 -3.47 -18.58
C ASP A 62 11.71 -3.08 -17.12
N ALA A 63 12.63 -3.34 -16.20
CA ALA A 63 12.50 -2.93 -14.79
C ALA A 63 12.37 -1.41 -14.63
N ARG A 64 13.18 -0.61 -15.35
CA ARG A 64 13.08 0.85 -15.38
C ARG A 64 11.71 1.31 -15.89
N LEU A 65 11.20 0.67 -16.94
CA LEU A 65 9.87 0.99 -17.47
C LEU A 65 8.76 0.65 -16.45
N LYS A 66 8.84 -0.51 -15.80
CA LYS A 66 7.90 -0.91 -14.74
C LYS A 66 7.94 0.06 -13.55
N ASP A 67 9.13 0.53 -13.16
CA ASP A 67 9.30 1.51 -12.08
C ASP A 67 8.61 2.83 -12.41
N LEU A 68 8.82 3.36 -13.62
CA LEU A 68 8.14 4.56 -14.09
C LEU A 68 6.61 4.41 -14.08
N LYS A 69 6.10 3.24 -14.50
CA LYS A 69 4.67 2.95 -14.46
C LYS A 69 4.14 2.87 -13.03
N ALA A 70 4.81 2.13 -12.14
CA ALA A 70 4.45 2.06 -10.73
C ALA A 70 4.44 3.45 -10.08
N LYS A 71 5.48 4.24 -10.33
CA LYS A 71 5.60 5.62 -9.82
C LYS A 71 4.44 6.50 -10.29
N ASN A 72 3.99 6.36 -11.54
CA ASN A 72 2.81 7.07 -12.03
C ASN A 72 1.53 6.69 -11.27
N TYR A 73 1.33 5.42 -10.94
CA TYR A 73 0.19 5.00 -10.11
C TYR A 73 0.26 5.61 -8.70
N LEU A 74 1.44 5.56 -8.07
CA LEU A 74 1.66 6.13 -6.75
C LEU A 74 1.47 7.65 -6.72
N PHE A 75 1.95 8.38 -7.73
CA PHE A 75 1.70 9.82 -7.83
C PHE A 75 0.24 10.16 -8.07
N ASN A 76 -0.48 9.35 -8.85
CA ASN A 76 -1.91 9.55 -9.02
C ASN A 76 -2.70 9.24 -7.74
N ALA A 77 -2.15 8.46 -6.81
CA ALA A 77 -2.82 8.10 -5.57
C ALA A 77 -2.72 9.17 -4.48
N ILE A 78 -1.71 10.03 -4.54
CA ILE A 78 -1.44 11.04 -3.52
C ILE A 78 -1.72 12.46 -4.04
N ASP A 79 -2.08 13.37 -3.14
CA ASP A 79 -2.27 14.76 -3.50
C ASP A 79 -0.94 15.56 -3.45
N LYS A 80 -1.01 16.82 -3.90
CA LYS A 80 0.14 17.73 -3.90
C LYS A 80 0.66 18.03 -2.49
N SER A 81 -0.19 17.98 -1.47
CA SER A 81 0.19 18.28 -0.10
C SER A 81 1.06 17.16 0.47
N ILE A 82 0.65 15.91 0.28
CA ILE A 82 1.38 14.69 0.66
C ILE A 82 2.70 14.62 -0.09
N LEU A 83 2.67 14.81 -1.42
CA LEU A 83 3.86 14.76 -2.26
C LEU A 83 4.96 15.72 -1.82
N LYS A 84 4.59 16.95 -1.40
CA LYS A 84 5.55 17.94 -0.89
C LYS A 84 6.26 17.49 0.39
N THR A 85 5.65 16.58 1.14
CA THR A 85 6.23 16.09 2.40
C THR A 85 7.11 14.86 2.23
N ILE A 86 7.20 14.31 1.02
CA ILE A 86 8.02 13.14 0.69
C ILE A 86 9.33 13.61 0.06
N THR A 87 10.44 13.30 0.73
CA THR A 87 11.78 13.71 0.30
C THR A 87 12.33 12.77 -0.78
N LEU A 88 12.28 11.46 -0.56
CA LEU A 88 12.79 10.43 -1.48
C LEU A 88 11.68 9.92 -2.41
N LYS A 89 11.83 10.14 -3.73
CA LYS A 89 10.80 9.81 -4.73
C LYS A 89 11.36 9.58 -6.14
N GLU A 90 12.65 9.27 -6.25
CA GLU A 90 13.28 9.03 -7.55
C GLU A 90 12.79 7.71 -8.16
N THR A 91 12.65 6.68 -7.32
CA THR A 91 12.09 5.38 -7.70
C THR A 91 10.73 5.14 -7.04
N SER A 92 9.95 4.24 -7.63
CA SER A 92 8.68 3.78 -7.06
C SER A 92 8.86 3.16 -5.66
N LYS A 93 9.96 2.42 -5.45
CA LYS A 93 10.37 1.90 -4.14
C LYS A 93 10.60 3.00 -3.10
N GLN A 94 11.41 4.01 -3.44
CA GLN A 94 11.67 5.13 -2.52
C GLN A 94 10.38 5.85 -2.12
N LEU A 95 9.48 6.07 -3.08
CA LEU A 95 8.19 6.70 -2.84
C LEU A 95 7.31 5.84 -1.92
N TRP A 96 7.22 4.54 -2.18
CA TRP A 96 6.49 3.59 -1.36
C TRP A 96 7.01 3.50 0.08
N ASP A 97 8.33 3.37 0.24
CA ASP A 97 8.98 3.30 1.55
C ASP A 97 8.81 4.61 2.33
N SER A 98 8.91 5.75 1.64
CA SER A 98 8.67 7.06 2.27
C SER A 98 7.23 7.20 2.77
N MET A 99 6.25 6.75 1.98
CA MET A 99 4.85 6.70 2.40
C MET A 99 4.68 5.78 3.62
N LYS A 100 5.30 4.59 3.59
CA LYS A 100 5.28 3.63 4.69
C LYS A 100 5.83 4.22 5.98
N THR A 101 7.04 4.75 5.95
CA THR A 101 7.70 5.35 7.12
C THR A 101 6.89 6.50 7.69
N LYS A 102 6.27 7.32 6.84
CA LYS A 102 5.52 8.49 7.27
C LYS A 102 4.14 8.14 7.85
N TYR A 103 3.39 7.26 7.21
CA TYR A 103 1.97 7.06 7.49
C TYR A 103 1.64 5.74 8.18
N GLN A 104 2.44 4.69 8.01
CA GLN A 104 2.26 3.46 8.78
C GLN A 104 2.63 3.65 10.27
N GLY A 105 3.36 4.72 10.58
CA GLY A 105 3.85 5.01 11.91
C GLY A 105 5.00 4.10 12.34
N SER A 106 5.69 4.49 13.40
CA SER A 106 6.72 3.64 14.01
C SER A 106 6.07 2.50 14.80
N ALA A 107 6.85 1.45 15.11
CA ALA A 107 6.43 0.39 16.02
C ALA A 107 5.89 0.92 17.37
N ARG A 108 6.34 2.10 17.80
CA ARG A 108 5.83 2.78 19.00
C ARG A 108 4.39 3.28 18.83
N VAL A 109 4.06 3.85 17.66
CA VAL A 109 2.71 4.32 17.33
C VAL A 109 1.76 3.13 17.21
N LYS A 110 2.17 2.06 16.53
CA LYS A 110 1.38 0.81 16.46
C LYS A 110 1.10 0.22 17.84
N ARG A 111 2.09 0.21 18.74
CA ARG A 111 1.87 -0.22 20.14
C ARG A 111 0.87 0.67 20.87
N ALA A 112 0.96 1.99 20.71
CA ALA A 112 0.02 2.90 21.35
C ALA A 112 -1.41 2.70 20.81
N GLN A 113 -1.58 2.54 19.50
CA GLN A 113 -2.87 2.20 18.88
C GLN A 113 -3.41 0.86 19.40
N LEU A 114 -2.57 -0.17 19.48
CA LEU A 114 -2.98 -1.47 20.05
C LEU A 114 -3.41 -1.36 21.51
N GLN A 115 -2.74 -0.55 22.33
CA GLN A 115 -3.17 -0.32 23.72
C GLN A 115 -4.51 0.41 23.78
N THR A 116 -4.75 1.39 22.89
CA THR A 116 -6.06 2.03 22.77
C THR A 116 -7.14 1.03 22.37
N LEU A 117 -6.88 0.18 21.37
CA LEU A 117 -7.82 -0.85 20.91
C LEU A 117 -8.12 -1.88 22.01
N ARG A 118 -7.11 -2.31 22.78
CA ARG A 118 -7.31 -3.16 23.97
C ARG A 118 -8.26 -2.52 24.96
N ARG A 119 -8.05 -1.25 25.29
CA ARG A 119 -8.95 -0.50 26.17
C ARG A 119 -10.36 -0.38 25.59
N THR A 120 -10.49 -0.11 24.29
CA THR A 120 -11.79 -0.08 23.61
C THR A 120 -12.49 -1.42 23.66
N PHE A 121 -11.76 -2.52 23.49
CA PHE A 121 -12.28 -3.89 23.60
C PHE A 121 -12.72 -4.23 25.03
N GLU A 122 -11.92 -3.88 26.03
CA GLU A 122 -12.24 -4.06 27.46
C GLU A 122 -13.50 -3.29 27.88
N LEU A 123 -13.72 -2.10 27.31
CA LEU A 123 -14.89 -1.27 27.56
C LEU A 123 -16.08 -1.60 26.64
N LEU A 124 -15.97 -2.62 25.77
CA LEU A 124 -16.94 -2.86 24.71
C LEU A 124 -18.19 -3.55 25.26
N GLU A 125 -19.21 -2.75 25.54
CA GLU A 125 -20.52 -3.23 25.98
C GLU A 125 -21.59 -3.06 24.91
N MET A 126 -22.64 -3.87 25.03
CA MET A 126 -23.82 -3.81 24.18
C MET A 126 -24.64 -2.59 24.57
N LYS A 127 -24.96 -1.73 23.61
CA LYS A 127 -25.70 -0.49 23.87
C LYS A 127 -27.18 -0.78 24.07
N SER A 128 -27.88 0.10 24.80
CA SER A 128 -29.34 0.03 24.93
C SER A 128 -30.00 0.15 23.55
N GLY A 129 -30.81 -0.85 23.17
CA GLY A 129 -31.47 -0.91 21.86
C GLY A 129 -30.60 -1.46 20.72
N GLU A 130 -29.35 -1.84 20.97
CA GLU A 130 -28.49 -2.52 19.99
C GLU A 130 -28.88 -3.98 19.86
N CYS A 131 -28.95 -4.49 18.62
CA CYS A 131 -29.20 -5.90 18.40
C CYS A 131 -27.90 -6.72 18.51
N VAL A 132 -28.03 -8.01 18.81
CA VAL A 132 -26.88 -8.91 19.02
C VAL A 132 -25.97 -8.97 17.79
N SER A 133 -26.52 -8.93 16.58
CA SER A 133 -25.71 -8.95 15.34
C SER A 133 -24.88 -7.68 15.14
N ASP A 134 -25.42 -6.51 15.50
CA ASP A 134 -24.69 -5.24 15.40
C ASP A 134 -23.55 -5.19 16.41
N TYR A 135 -23.82 -5.64 17.64
CA TYR A 135 -22.80 -5.77 18.67
C TYR A 135 -21.69 -6.74 18.25
N PHE A 136 -22.05 -7.92 17.75
CA PHE A 136 -21.08 -8.90 17.27
C PHE A 136 -20.22 -8.36 16.13
N THR A 137 -20.81 -7.61 15.19
CA THR A 137 -20.09 -6.95 14.10
C THR A 137 -19.06 -5.95 14.64
N ARG A 138 -19.43 -5.13 15.63
CA ARG A 138 -18.49 -4.21 16.29
C ARG A 138 -17.36 -4.93 17.01
N VAL A 139 -17.67 -6.00 17.74
CA VAL A 139 -16.66 -6.84 18.42
C VAL A 139 -15.67 -7.38 17.39
N MET A 140 -16.16 -7.90 16.26
CA MET A 140 -15.30 -8.42 15.20
C MET A 140 -14.42 -7.35 14.55
N VAL A 141 -14.94 -6.14 14.32
CA VAL A 141 -14.13 -5.02 13.79
C VAL A 141 -12.97 -4.72 14.74
N VAL A 142 -13.24 -4.51 16.03
CA VAL A 142 -12.18 -4.22 17.02
C VAL A 142 -11.18 -5.36 17.14
N ALA A 143 -11.64 -6.62 17.14
CA ALA A 143 -10.76 -7.79 17.20
C ALA A 143 -9.86 -7.92 15.95
N ASN A 144 -10.39 -7.59 14.77
CA ASN A 144 -9.63 -7.59 13.53
C ASN A 144 -8.61 -6.44 13.49
N ASP A 145 -8.99 -5.24 13.94
CA ASP A 145 -8.09 -4.09 14.04
C ASP A 145 -6.94 -4.35 15.02
N MET A 146 -7.16 -5.14 16.07
CA MET A 146 -6.10 -5.55 17.00
C MET A 146 -5.12 -6.56 16.42
N ARG A 147 -5.50 -7.28 15.35
CA ARG A 147 -4.69 -8.32 14.71
C ARG A 147 -3.78 -7.76 13.62
N ASN A 148 -4.16 -6.63 13.01
CA ASN A 148 -3.46 -5.97 11.90
C ASN A 148 -2.46 -4.91 12.42
#